data_AF-A0A2S9FTD2-F1
#
_entry.id   AF-A0A2S9FTD2-F1
#
_cell.length_a   1.000
_cell.length_b   1.000
_cell.length_c   1.000
_cell.angle_alpha   90.00
_cell.angle_beta   90.00
_cell.angle_gamma   90.00
#
_symmetry.space_group_name_H-M   'P 1'
#
loop_
_entity.id
_entity.type
_entity.pdbx_description
1 polymer ?
#
loop_
_entity_poly.entity_id
_entity_poly.type
_entity_poly.pdbx_seq_one_letter_code
_entity_poly.pdbx_strand_id
1 'polypeptide(L)'
;DRIQPVLVGVQLALTALWRSYGVKPDAVIGHSMGEVTAAVVGGALSPADGLKVIATRSRLMKRLSGQGAMALLELDADAAEELIAGYDG
;
A
#
# COMPACT_ATOMS: atom_id res chain seq x y z
N ASP A 1 13.00 4.22 3.35
CA ASP A 1 13.13 3.20 2.29
C ASP A 1 12.93 1.76 2.82
N ARG A 2 13.12 1.46 4.11
CA ARG A 2 12.97 0.09 4.65
C ARG A 2 11.55 -0.29 5.09
N ILE A 3 10.75 0.65 5.58
CA ILE A 3 9.43 0.34 6.18
C ILE A 3 8.51 -0.35 5.17
N GLN A 4 8.35 0.22 3.97
CA GLN A 4 7.37 -0.33 3.03
C GLN A 4 7.73 -1.75 2.55
N PRO A 5 8.98 -2.05 2.16
CA PRO A 5 9.36 -3.42 1.80
C PRO A 5 9.21 -4.42 2.95
N VAL A 6 9.53 -4.02 4.18
CA VAL A 6 9.36 -4.89 5.35
C VAL A 6 7.89 -5.25 5.56
N LEU A 7 6.99 -4.27 5.52
CA LEU A 7 5.56 -4.52 5.68
C LEU A 7 5.00 -5.41 4.56
N VAL A 8 5.41 -5.21 3.30
CA VAL A 8 5.04 -6.14 2.20
C VAL A 8 5.56 -7.56 2.45
N GLY A 9 6.80 -7.70 2.91
CA GLY A 9 7.36 -8.98 3.29
C GLY A 9 6.54 -9.69 4.39
N VAL A 10 6.14 -8.95 5.43
CA VAL A 10 5.29 -9.46 6.51
C VAL A 10 3.92 -9.87 5.97
N GLN A 11 3.28 -9.07 5.12
CA GLN A 11 1.98 -9.40 4.53
C GLN A 11 2.04 -10.67 3.66
N LEU A 12 3.10 -10.85 2.87
CA LEU A 12 3.31 -12.08 2.08
C LEU A 12 3.54 -13.29 2.98
N ALA A 13 4.32 -13.15 4.06
CA ALA A 13 4.56 -14.21 5.03
C ALA A 13 3.26 -14.62 5.76
N LEU A 14 2.45 -13.64 6.20
CA LEU A 14 1.14 -13.91 6.80
C LEU A 14 0.18 -14.57 5.82
N THR A 15 0.21 -14.18 4.54
CA THR A 15 -0.60 -14.84 3.50
C THR A 15 -0.17 -16.30 3.32
N ALA A 16 1.13 -16.58 3.30
CA ALA A 16 1.65 -17.94 3.23
C ALA A 16 1.24 -18.77 4.48
N LEU A 17 1.27 -18.15 5.67
CA LEU A 17 0.82 -18.78 6.91
C LEU A 17 -0.67 -19.17 6.82
N TRP A 18 -1.54 -18.25 6.40
CA TRP A 18 -2.97 -18.56 6.21
C TRP A 18 -3.20 -19.70 5.20
N ARG A 19 -2.45 -19.71 4.10
CA ARG A 19 -2.48 -20.81 3.12
C ARG A 19 -2.04 -22.15 3.71
N SER A 20 -1.07 -22.15 4.63
CA SER A 20 -0.66 -23.38 5.33
C SER A 20 -1.76 -23.97 6.24
N TYR A 21 -2.71 -23.14 6.69
CA TYR A 21 -3.92 -23.59 7.38
C TYR A 21 -5.09 -23.92 6.43
N GLY A 22 -4.84 -23.96 5.12
CA GLY A 22 -5.84 -24.28 4.10
C GLY A 22 -6.71 -23.10 3.66
N VAL A 23 -6.49 -21.88 4.18
CA VAL A 23 -7.24 -20.69 3.79
C VAL A 23 -6.74 -20.19 2.43
N LYS A 24 -7.65 -20.15 1.45
CA LYS A 24 -7.39 -19.62 0.10
C LYS A 24 -8.32 -18.42 -0.13
N PRO A 25 -7.80 -17.23 -0.47
CA PRO A 25 -8.64 -16.07 -0.71
C PRO A 25 -9.33 -16.17 -2.08
N ASP A 26 -10.64 -15.95 -2.12
CA ASP A 26 -11.40 -15.78 -3.37
C ASP A 26 -11.22 -14.39 -3.97
N ALA A 27 -10.92 -13.39 -3.13
CA ALA A 27 -10.63 -12.02 -3.52
C ALA A 27 -9.56 -11.40 -2.60
N VAL A 28 -8.85 -10.40 -3.12
CA VAL A 28 -7.83 -9.64 -2.38
C VAL A 28 -7.97 -8.15 -2.67
N ILE A 29 -7.82 -7.33 -1.63
CA ILE A 29 -7.82 -5.87 -1.72
C ILE A 29 -6.66 -5.37 -0.86
N GLY A 30 -5.89 -4.42 -1.39
CA GLY A 30 -4.85 -3.72 -0.65
C GLY A 30 -5.16 -2.23 -0.59
N HIS A 31 -4.67 -1.55 0.44
CA HIS A 31 -4.75 -0.09 0.54
C HIS A 31 -3.37 0.53 0.29
N SER A 32 -3.28 1.41 -0.70
CA SER A 32 -2.02 2.11 -1.05
C SER A 32 -0.88 1.11 -1.26
N MET A 33 0.16 1.12 -0.42
CA MET A 33 1.26 0.15 -0.53
C MET A 33 0.87 -1.32 -0.35
N GLY A 34 -0.25 -1.60 0.31
CA GLY A 34 -0.78 -2.95 0.47
C GLY A 34 -1.25 -3.56 -0.84
N GLU A 35 -1.56 -2.74 -1.86
CA GLU A 35 -1.92 -3.23 -3.20
C GLU A 35 -0.80 -4.03 -3.85
N VAL A 36 0.47 -3.77 -3.50
CA VAL A 36 1.59 -4.57 -4.00
C VAL A 36 1.47 -6.02 -3.53
N THR A 37 1.13 -6.24 -2.26
CA THR A 37 0.89 -7.60 -1.74
C THR A 37 -0.36 -8.20 -2.39
N ALA A 38 -1.45 -7.44 -2.53
CA ALA A 38 -2.66 -7.92 -3.19
C ALA A 38 -2.39 -8.35 -4.64
N ALA A 39 -1.62 -7.57 -5.40
CA ALA A 39 -1.22 -7.89 -6.77
C ALA A 39 -0.38 -9.17 -6.85
N VAL A 40 0.54 -9.39 -5.88
CA VAL A 40 1.30 -10.64 -5.80
C VAL A 40 0.39 -11.83 -5.46
N VAL A 41 -0.47 -11.69 -4.46
CA VAL A 41 -1.34 -12.77 -3.98
C VAL A 41 -2.41 -13.14 -5.01
N GLY A 42 -2.95 -12.14 -5.72
CA GLY A 42 -3.89 -12.28 -6.83
C GLY A 42 -3.25 -12.71 -8.16
N GLY A 43 -1.92 -12.86 -8.21
CA GLY A 43 -1.20 -13.39 -9.36
C GLY A 43 -0.89 -12.39 -10.48
N ALA A 44 -1.19 -11.09 -10.30
CA ALA A 44 -0.85 -10.03 -11.25
C ALA A 44 0.67 -9.73 -11.27
N LEU A 45 1.37 -9.98 -10.15
CA LEU A 45 2.82 -9.83 -10.04
C LEU A 45 3.47 -11.09 -9.47
N SER A 46 4.69 -11.39 -9.91
CA SER A 46 5.54 -12.34 -9.18
C SER A 46 5.98 -11.74 -7.83
N PRO A 47 6.29 -12.55 -6.80
CA PRO A 47 6.83 -12.02 -5.54
C PRO A 47 8.09 -11.17 -5.73
N ALA A 48 8.97 -11.57 -6.67
CA ALA A 48 10.18 -10.83 -6.97
C ALA A 48 9.86 -9.44 -7.56
N ASP A 49 8.87 -9.35 -8.45
CA ASP A 49 8.48 -8.07 -9.05
C ASP A 49 7.73 -7.18 -8.06
N GLY A 50 6.87 -7.75 -7.21
CA GLY A 50 6.25 -7.01 -6.10
C GLY A 50 7.29 -6.38 -5.16
N LEU A 51 8.33 -7.14 -4.79
CA LEU A 51 9.43 -6.62 -3.97
C LEU A 51 10.23 -5.51 -4.67
N LYS A 52 10.47 -5.62 -5.99
CA LYS A 52 11.11 -4.55 -6.77
C LYS A 52 10.26 -3.28 -6.80
N VAL A 53 8.94 -3.42 -7.02
CA VAL A 53 7.99 -2.30 -7.04
C VAL A 53 8.03 -1.56 -5.71
N ILE A 54 7.84 -2.28 -4.58
CA ILE A 54 7.77 -1.60 -3.29
C ILE A 54 9.12 -1.03 -2.85
N ALA A 55 10.24 -1.70 -3.15
CA ALA A 55 11.57 -1.16 -2.87
C ALA A 55 11.82 0.13 -3.64
N THR A 56 11.41 0.18 -4.91
CA THR A 56 11.56 1.36 -5.76
C THR A 56 10.68 2.50 -5.28
N ARG A 57 9.38 2.25 -5.04
CA ARG A 57 8.45 3.24 -4.47
C ARG A 57 8.98 3.83 -3.17
N SER A 58 9.45 2.97 -2.25
CA SER A 58 9.97 3.37 -0.94
C SER A 58 11.24 4.23 -1.03
N ARG A 59 12.10 4.00 -2.04
CA ARG A 59 13.27 4.87 -2.32
C ARG A 59 12.85 6.22 -2.89
N LEU A 60 11.89 6.25 -3.80
CA LEU A 60 11.39 7.50 -4.41
C LEU A 60 10.67 8.36 -3.36
N MET A 61 9.78 7.78 -2.56
CA MET A 61 9.06 8.47 -1.48
C MET A 61 9.99 9.07 -0.43
N LYS A 62 11.12 8.43 -0.14
CA LYS A 62 12.13 8.98 0.78
C LYS A 62 12.65 10.35 0.32
N ARG A 63 12.69 10.62 -1.00
CA ARG A 63 13.14 11.91 -1.54
C ARG A 63 12.15 13.04 -1.31
N LEU A 64 10.87 12.71 -1.12
CA LEU A 64 9.79 13.67 -0.86
C LEU A 64 9.51 13.86 0.65
N SER A 65 10.27 13.16 1.51
CA SER A 65 10.05 13.22 2.95
C SER A 65 10.23 14.65 3.47
N GLY A 66 9.21 15.17 4.17
CA GLY A 66 9.20 16.51 4.73
C GLY A 66 8.72 17.61 3.77
N GLN A 67 8.34 17.27 2.53
CA GLN A 67 7.82 18.23 1.54
C GLN A 67 6.28 18.26 1.48
N GLY A 68 5.60 17.69 2.48
CA GLY A 68 4.16 17.63 2.55
C GLY A 68 3.67 17.01 3.86
N ALA A 69 2.38 17.13 4.11
CA ALA A 69 1.70 16.57 5.27
C ALA A 69 0.46 15.79 4.84
N MET A 70 -0.03 14.94 5.73
CA MET A 70 -1.30 14.22 5.57
C MET A 70 -2.12 14.44 6.84
N ALA A 71 -3.43 14.61 6.68
CA ALA A 71 -4.39 14.72 7.77
C ALA A 71 -5.54 13.72 7.55
N LEU A 72 -6.14 13.26 8.65
CA LEU A 72 -7.38 12.52 8.64
C LEU A 72 -8.52 13.51 8.92
N LEU A 73 -9.58 13.46 8.12
CA LEU A 73 -10.77 14.28 8.29
C LEU A 73 -11.96 13.35 8.53
N GLU A 74 -12.80 13.66 9.51
CA GLU A 74 -14.08 12.98 9.73
C GLU A 74 -15.16 13.58 8.81
N LEU A 75 -14.87 13.59 7.51
CA LEU A 75 -15.74 14.08 6.44
C LEU A 75 -15.82 13.00 5.34
N ASP A 76 -16.89 13.04 4.56
CA ASP A 76 -16.93 12.31 3.31
C ASP A 76 -16.09 13.02 2.23
N ALA A 77 -15.99 12.40 1.05
CA ALA A 77 -15.16 12.90 -0.04
C ALA A 77 -15.65 14.27 -0.54
N ASP A 78 -16.96 14.43 -0.74
CA ASP A 78 -17.54 15.66 -1.30
C ASP A 78 -17.33 16.85 -0.34
N ALA A 79 -17.55 16.66 0.96
CA ALA A 79 -17.31 17.70 1.95
C ALA A 79 -15.81 18.01 2.13
N ALA A 80 -14.94 17.01 2.01
CA ALA A 80 -13.49 17.23 2.04
C ALA A 80 -13.01 18.02 0.81
N GLU A 81 -13.56 17.76 -0.38
CA GLU A 81 -13.28 18.51 -1.60
C GLU A 81 -13.73 19.97 -1.48
N GLU A 82 -14.95 20.21 -0.97
CA GLU A 82 -15.46 21.56 -0.73
C GLU A 82 -14.59 22.32 0.29
N LEU A 83 -14.17 21.66 1.37
CA LEU A 83 -13.30 22.25 2.40
C LEU A 83 -11.96 22.73 1.82
N ILE A 84 -11.35 21.94 0.93
CA ILE A 84 -10.03 22.28 0.37
C ILE A 84 -10.10 23.16 -0.88
N ALA A 85 -11.29 23.37 -1.46
CA ALA A 85 -11.47 24.08 -2.73
C ALA A 85 -10.90 25.50 -2.74
N GLY A 86 -10.78 26.14 -1.58
CA GLY A 86 -10.21 27.49 -1.42
C GLY A 86 -8.70 27.55 -1.15
N TYR A 87 -8.01 26.41 -1.10
CA TYR A 87 -6.57 26.33 -0.86
C TYR A 87 -5.84 25.94 -2.13
N ASP A 88 -5.02 26.85 -2.67
CA ASP A 88 -4.08 26.52 -3.73
C ASP A 88 -2.93 25.67 -3.14
N GLY A 89 -2.69 24.50 -3.75
CA GLY A 89 -1.60 23.58 -3.38
C GLY A 89 -0.22 24.03 -3.84
#